data_AF-A0A7S2Y004-F1
#
_entry.id   AF-A0A7S2Y004-F1
#
_cell.length_a   1.000
_cell.length_b   1.000
_cell.length_c   1.000
_cell.angle_alpha   90.00
_cell.angle_beta   90.00
_cell.angle_gamma   90.00
#
_symmetry.space_group_name_H-M   'P 1'
#
loop_
_entity.id
_entity.type
_entity.pdbx_description
1 polymer ?
#
loop_
_entity_poly.entity_id
_entity_poly.type
_entity_poly.pdbx_seq_one_letter_code
_entity_poly.pdbx_strand_id
1 'polypeptide(L)'
;MDTNNTSVEQIEDGTVDEAAIAVAVAESTSHDEELAYKLQQEEMVGAHSVPVHAVQAAQAEQWGDGLMVYGTAPLLGHPVVLGAQEQRILETFSLGRGIRCIALLDSVILLFDCLLFPIFFVFVWGPICGYFAGQDFRAFYSYLYLLYYAVKITADIAFILFGAWWFFLVLLIDLWIARFVYAFAVMLGQCSDAELEQMREPSPVWNRARPYFIIF
;
A
#
# COMPACT_ATOMS: atom_id res chain seq x y z
N MET A 1 12.89 15.07 51.06
CA MET A 1 11.68 14.38 50.57
C MET A 1 12.07 12.97 50.19
N ASP A 2 12.01 12.15 51.22
CA ASP A 2 11.67 10.73 51.30
C ASP A 2 12.38 9.74 50.38
N THR A 3 13.58 9.38 50.83
CA THR A 3 14.33 8.16 50.54
C THR A 3 13.61 6.95 51.14
N ASN A 4 12.97 6.13 50.32
CA ASN A 4 12.33 4.89 50.77
C ASN A 4 13.37 3.75 50.75
N ASN A 5 13.70 3.27 51.94
CA ASN A 5 14.76 2.31 52.23
C ASN A 5 14.13 0.93 52.36
N THR A 6 14.16 0.13 51.29
CA THR A 6 13.63 -1.23 51.28
C THR A 6 14.72 -2.19 51.73
N SER A 7 14.57 -2.69 52.95
CA SER A 7 15.39 -3.72 53.59
C SER A 7 15.36 -5.02 52.78
N VAL A 8 16.54 -5.43 52.33
CA VAL A 8 16.81 -6.70 51.66
C VAL A 8 16.79 -7.81 52.72
N GLU A 9 15.74 -8.64 52.69
CA GLU A 9 15.70 -9.92 53.40
C GLU A 9 16.75 -10.86 52.80
N GLN A 10 17.69 -11.30 53.64
CA GLN A 10 18.63 -12.36 53.33
C GLN A 10 17.88 -13.68 53.27
N ILE A 11 17.69 -14.20 52.06
CA ILE A 11 17.18 -15.55 51.83
C ILE A 11 18.33 -16.53 52.10
N GLU A 12 18.10 -17.40 53.08
CA GLU A 12 18.97 -18.50 53.48
C GLU A 12 19.27 -19.40 52.27
N ASP A 13 20.57 -19.59 52.02
CA ASP A 13 21.15 -20.43 50.97
C ASP A 13 20.95 -21.91 51.34
N GLY A 14 19.73 -22.39 51.12
CA GLY A 14 19.39 -23.80 51.18
C GLY A 14 19.96 -24.47 49.94
N THR A 15 20.95 -25.33 50.13
CA THR A 15 21.45 -26.28 49.12
C THR A 15 20.32 -27.24 48.74
N VAL A 16 19.42 -26.78 47.87
CA VAL A 16 18.43 -27.62 47.21
C VAL A 16 19.20 -28.48 46.22
N ASP A 17 19.12 -29.80 46.40
CA ASP A 17 19.73 -30.82 45.56
C ASP A 17 19.56 -30.47 44.07
N GLU A 18 20.61 -29.92 43.43
CA GLU A 18 20.66 -29.60 42.00
C GLU A 18 20.27 -30.80 41.13
N ALA A 19 20.51 -32.02 41.63
CA ALA A 19 20.12 -33.26 40.99
C ALA A 19 18.59 -33.44 40.90
N ALA A 20 17.82 -33.01 41.90
CA ALA A 20 16.36 -33.11 41.88
C ALA A 20 15.74 -32.08 40.92
N ILE A 21 16.33 -30.89 40.83
CA ILE A 21 15.89 -29.85 39.89
C ILE A 21 16.18 -30.27 38.45
N ALA A 22 17.35 -30.85 38.17
CA ALA A 22 17.72 -31.31 36.83
C ALA A 22 16.78 -32.43 36.31
N VAL A 23 16.35 -33.34 37.18
CA VAL A 23 15.41 -34.42 36.81
C VAL A 23 14.01 -33.86 36.54
N ALA A 24 13.51 -32.94 37.36
CA ALA A 24 12.21 -32.32 37.16
C ALA A 24 12.13 -31.48 35.87
N VAL A 25 13.22 -30.77 35.52
CA VAL A 25 13.30 -30.00 34.27
C VAL A 25 13.35 -30.93 33.05
N ALA A 26 14.08 -32.05 33.11
CA ALA A 26 14.13 -33.02 32.02
C ALA A 26 12.76 -33.66 31.76
N GLU A 27 12.02 -34.00 32.82
CA GLU A 27 10.69 -34.61 32.70
C GLU A 27 9.66 -33.62 32.11
N SER A 28 9.72 -32.34 32.51
CA SER A 28 8.90 -31.25 31.93
C SER A 28 9.15 -31.04 30.44
N THR A 29 10.41 -31.06 29.98
CA THR A 29 10.72 -30.80 28.55
C THR A 29 10.18 -31.89 27.62
N SER A 30 10.14 -33.14 28.08
CA SER A 30 9.61 -34.25 27.27
C SER A 30 8.11 -34.15 27.02
N HIS A 31 7.36 -33.58 27.97
CA HIS A 31 5.92 -33.44 27.86
C HIS A 31 5.52 -32.32 26.89
N ASP A 32 6.26 -31.21 26.89
CA ASP A 32 6.03 -30.08 26.00
C ASP A 32 6.32 -30.43 24.53
N GLU A 33 7.36 -31.24 24.27
CA GLU A 33 7.66 -31.74 22.92
C GLU A 33 6.56 -32.66 22.38
N GLU A 34 5.99 -33.53 23.23
CA GLU A 34 4.88 -34.40 22.82
C GLU A 34 3.59 -33.60 22.54
N LEU A 35 3.33 -32.56 23.33
CA LEU A 35 2.17 -31.67 23.13
C LEU A 35 2.32 -30.85 21.83
N ALA A 36 3.51 -30.30 21.57
CA ALA A 36 3.80 -29.57 20.34
C ALA A 36 3.62 -30.45 19.10
N TYR A 37 4.07 -31.71 19.17
CA TYR A 37 3.90 -32.67 18.08
C TYR A 37 2.42 -33.00 17.83
N LYS A 38 1.62 -33.20 18.89
CA LYS A 38 0.17 -33.45 18.77
C LYS A 38 -0.56 -32.26 18.15
N LEU A 39 -0.29 -31.03 18.60
CA LEU A 39 -0.91 -29.82 18.03
C LEU A 39 -0.56 -29.64 16.56
N GLN A 40 0.70 -29.89 16.18
CA GLN A 40 1.12 -29.82 14.78
C GLN A 40 0.46 -30.90 13.91
N GLN A 41 0.24 -32.09 14.47
CA GLN A 41 -0.43 -33.18 13.77
C GLN A 41 -1.93 -32.91 13.61
N GLU A 42 -2.59 -32.33 14.61
CA GLU A 42 -3.98 -31.90 14.54
C GLU A 42 -4.19 -30.76 13.53
N GLU A 43 -3.28 -29.78 13.45
CA GLU A 43 -3.30 -28.74 12.41
C GLU A 43 -3.15 -29.32 11.00
N MET A 44 -2.23 -30.27 10.80
CA MET A 44 -2.05 -30.90 9.47
C MET A 44 -3.28 -31.70 9.01
N VAL A 45 -3.95 -32.39 9.94
CA VAL A 45 -5.15 -33.19 9.64
C VAL A 45 -6.35 -32.29 9.41
N GLY A 46 -6.54 -31.23 10.21
CA GLY A 46 -7.61 -30.26 10.04
C GLY A 46 -7.53 -29.46 8.73
N ALA A 47 -6.33 -29.23 8.22
CA ALA A 47 -6.11 -28.51 6.96
C ALA A 47 -6.58 -29.27 5.71
N HIS A 48 -6.75 -30.60 5.76
CA HIS A 48 -7.02 -31.42 4.58
C HIS A 48 -8.49 -31.79 4.37
N SER A 49 -9.38 -31.57 5.34
CA SER A 49 -10.73 -32.15 5.29
C SER A 49 -11.88 -31.14 5.21
N VAL A 50 -11.61 -29.84 5.10
CA VAL A 50 -12.68 -28.88 4.91
C VAL A 50 -12.97 -28.77 3.40
N PRO A 51 -14.08 -29.33 2.90
CA PRO A 51 -14.43 -29.20 1.50
C PRO A 51 -14.61 -27.71 1.20
N VAL A 52 -13.72 -27.19 0.33
CA VAL A 52 -13.64 -25.77 -0.07
C VAL A 52 -15.02 -25.21 -0.49
N HIS A 53 -15.87 -26.07 -1.04
CA HIS A 53 -17.23 -25.71 -1.46
C HIS A 53 -18.20 -25.41 -0.31
N ALA A 54 -18.03 -26.02 0.88
CA ALA A 54 -18.92 -25.79 2.02
C ALA A 54 -18.60 -24.48 2.76
N VAL A 55 -17.32 -24.09 2.82
CA VAL A 55 -16.90 -22.82 3.43
C VAL A 55 -17.27 -21.64 2.53
N GLN A 56 -17.18 -21.79 1.21
CA GLN A 56 -17.59 -20.75 0.27
C GLN A 56 -19.09 -20.45 0.33
N ALA A 57 -19.94 -21.46 0.53
CA ALA A 57 -21.38 -21.25 0.66
C ALA A 57 -21.74 -20.54 1.99
N ALA A 58 -21.10 -20.90 3.10
CA ALA A 58 -21.34 -20.29 4.41
C ALA A 58 -20.77 -18.86 4.50
N GLN A 59 -19.62 -18.57 3.88
CA GLN A 59 -19.06 -17.22 3.85
C GLN A 59 -19.83 -16.26 2.93
N ALA A 60 -20.40 -16.76 1.83
CA ALA A 60 -21.24 -15.95 0.94
C ALA A 60 -22.53 -15.46 1.62
N GLU A 61 -23.05 -16.21 2.60
CA GLU A 61 -24.26 -15.84 3.35
C GLU A 61 -24.00 -14.82 4.48
N GLN A 62 -22.78 -14.80 5.04
CA GLN A 62 -22.45 -13.96 6.20
C GLN A 62 -21.96 -12.55 5.81
N TRP A 63 -21.51 -12.34 4.58
CA TRP A 63 -20.98 -11.07 4.11
C TRP A 63 -21.99 -10.38 3.19
N GLY A 64 -22.99 -9.75 3.81
CA GLY A 64 -24.00 -8.95 3.10
C GLY A 64 -23.36 -7.86 2.23
N ASP A 65 -23.81 -7.77 0.97
CA ASP A 65 -23.58 -6.70 -0.02
C ASP A 65 -22.16 -6.13 -0.19
N GLY A 66 -21.14 -6.85 0.27
CA GLY A 66 -19.74 -6.49 0.06
C GLY A 66 -19.29 -6.83 -1.36
N LEU A 67 -18.99 -5.80 -2.16
CA LEU A 67 -18.48 -5.94 -3.53
C LEU A 67 -17.17 -6.76 -3.53
N MET A 68 -17.24 -8.04 -3.91
CA MET A 68 -16.07 -8.91 -4.08
C MET A 68 -15.28 -8.47 -5.31
N VAL A 69 -14.16 -7.76 -5.11
CA VAL A 69 -13.24 -7.40 -6.20
C VAL A 69 -12.29 -8.57 -6.47
N TYR A 70 -12.54 -9.25 -7.59
CA TYR A 70 -11.75 -10.39 -8.05
C TYR A 70 -10.37 -9.95 -8.54
N GLY A 71 -9.38 -10.00 -7.65
CA GLY A 71 -7.99 -10.11 -8.07
C GLY A 71 -7.78 -11.47 -8.72
N THR A 72 -7.64 -11.51 -10.05
CA THR A 72 -7.29 -12.73 -10.77
C THR A 72 -5.82 -13.05 -10.52
N ALA A 73 -5.51 -13.70 -9.39
CA ALA A 73 -4.25 -14.41 -9.22
C ALA A 73 -4.35 -15.70 -10.05
N PRO A 74 -3.77 -15.79 -11.27
CA PRO A 74 -4.19 -16.78 -12.26
C PRO A 74 -3.69 -18.21 -12.01
N LEU A 75 -3.10 -18.52 -10.85
CA LEU A 75 -2.33 -19.77 -10.69
C LEU A 75 -2.66 -20.63 -9.47
N LEU A 76 -3.47 -20.16 -8.51
CA LEU A 76 -3.70 -20.90 -7.26
C LEU A 76 -5.17 -21.20 -6.92
N GLY A 77 -6.13 -20.88 -7.80
CA GLY A 77 -7.50 -21.40 -7.73
C GLY A 77 -8.38 -20.93 -6.55
N HIS A 78 -7.83 -20.25 -5.55
CA HIS A 78 -8.58 -19.71 -4.42
C HIS A 78 -8.77 -18.18 -4.56
N PRO A 79 -10.03 -17.68 -4.55
CA PRO A 79 -10.28 -16.25 -4.49
C PRO A 79 -9.75 -15.72 -3.17
N VAL A 80 -8.75 -14.84 -3.22
CA VAL A 80 -8.29 -14.11 -2.03
C VAL A 80 -9.29 -12.99 -1.79
N VAL A 81 -10.11 -13.14 -0.75
CA VAL A 81 -11.00 -12.08 -0.28
C VAL A 81 -10.14 -11.07 0.47
N LEU A 82 -9.79 -9.97 -0.21
CA LEU A 82 -9.06 -8.86 0.39
C LEU A 82 -10.05 -8.02 1.22
N GLY A 83 -9.61 -7.54 2.38
CA GLY A 83 -10.39 -6.57 3.14
C GLY A 83 -10.56 -5.27 2.36
N ALA A 84 -11.64 -4.51 2.63
CA ALA A 84 -11.88 -3.21 1.98
C ALA A 84 -10.69 -2.22 2.16
N GLN A 85 -9.98 -2.34 3.27
CA GLN A 85 -8.75 -1.59 3.55
C GLN A 85 -7.61 -1.98 2.60
N GLU A 86 -7.34 -3.28 2.45
CA GLU A 86 -6.28 -3.79 1.58
C GLU A 86 -6.55 -3.44 0.12
N GLN A 87 -7.81 -3.51 -0.31
CA GLN A 87 -8.22 -3.10 -1.65
C GLN A 87 -7.91 -1.61 -1.88
N ARG A 88 -8.21 -0.73 -0.93
CA ARG A 88 -7.90 0.70 -1.05
C ARG A 88 -6.40 0.96 -1.15
N ILE A 89 -5.59 0.24 -0.38
CA ILE A 89 -4.13 0.37 -0.44
C ILE A 89 -3.62 -0.09 -1.81
N LEU A 90 -4.13 -1.21 -2.34
CA LEU A 90 -3.78 -1.71 -3.68
C LEU A 90 -4.18 -0.71 -4.78
N GLU A 91 -5.40 -0.15 -4.70
CA GLU A 91 -5.88 0.88 -5.62
C GLU A 91 -4.96 2.11 -5.57
N THR A 92 -4.71 2.67 -4.38
CA THR A 92 -3.85 3.84 -4.18
C THR A 92 -2.42 3.60 -4.71
N PHE A 93 -1.88 2.41 -4.46
CA PHE A 93 -0.56 2.02 -4.91
C PHE A 93 -0.48 1.89 -6.44
N SER A 94 -1.51 1.29 -7.07
CA SER A 94 -1.61 1.22 -8.54
C SER A 94 -1.75 2.61 -9.16
N LEU A 95 -2.56 3.47 -8.56
CA LEU A 95 -2.76 4.85 -8.99
C LEU A 95 -1.46 5.65 -8.91
N GLY A 96 -0.69 5.49 -7.83
CA GLY A 96 0.61 6.13 -7.65
C GLY A 96 1.61 5.78 -8.75
N ARG A 97 1.59 4.56 -9.29
CA ARG A 97 2.39 4.19 -10.47
C ARG A 97 1.87 4.85 -11.74
N GLY A 98 0.56 4.88 -11.92
CA GLY A 98 -0.08 5.60 -13.03
C GLY A 98 0.35 7.07 -13.06
N ILE A 99 0.37 7.73 -11.90
CA ILE A 99 0.84 9.12 -11.75
C ILE A 99 2.30 9.27 -12.19
N ARG A 100 3.19 8.32 -11.87
CA ARG A 100 4.58 8.36 -12.35
C ARG A 100 4.67 8.25 -13.87
N CYS A 101 3.93 7.33 -14.48
CA CYS A 101 3.88 7.19 -15.94
C CYS A 101 3.34 8.46 -16.61
N ILE A 102 2.28 9.04 -16.06
CA ILE A 102 1.69 10.30 -16.51
C ILE A 102 2.70 11.44 -16.38
N ALA A 103 3.41 11.56 -15.26
CA ALA A 103 4.43 12.59 -15.07
C ALA A 103 5.59 12.45 -16.07
N LEU A 104 5.98 11.22 -16.43
CA LEU A 104 6.97 11.00 -17.48
C LEU A 104 6.43 11.38 -18.87
N LEU A 105 5.18 11.04 -19.18
CA LEU A 105 4.52 11.47 -20.41
C LEU A 105 4.43 13.00 -20.51
N ASP A 106 4.00 13.66 -19.43
CA ASP A 106 3.92 15.11 -19.30
C ASP A 106 5.28 15.77 -19.44
N SER A 107 6.35 15.15 -18.92
CA SER A 107 7.74 15.61 -19.15
C SER A 107 8.12 15.61 -20.63
N VAL A 108 7.70 14.59 -21.38
CA VAL A 108 7.97 14.49 -22.82
C VAL A 108 7.17 15.53 -23.60
N ILE A 109 5.89 15.70 -23.30
CA ILE A 109 5.05 16.74 -23.91
C ILE A 109 5.63 18.13 -23.64
N LEU A 110 5.95 18.41 -22.37
CA LEU A 110 6.55 19.67 -21.96
C LEU A 110 7.90 19.93 -22.64
N LEU A 111 8.69 18.90 -22.90
CA LEU A 111 9.94 19.03 -23.65
C LEU A 111 9.67 19.53 -25.08
N PHE A 112 8.67 18.98 -25.77
CA PHE A 112 8.26 19.48 -27.08
C PHE A 112 7.74 20.92 -27.02
N ASP A 113 6.94 21.26 -25.99
CA ASP A 113 6.46 22.62 -25.78
C ASP A 113 7.60 23.60 -25.51
N CYS A 114 8.63 23.20 -24.75
CA CYS A 114 9.82 24.01 -24.50
C CYS A 114 10.62 24.28 -25.78
N LEU A 115 10.67 23.32 -26.71
CA LEU A 115 11.33 23.50 -28.01
C LEU A 115 10.57 24.52 -28.89
N LEU A 116 9.25 24.57 -28.79
CA LEU A 116 8.41 25.53 -29.50
C LEU A 116 8.40 26.91 -28.84
N PHE A 117 8.28 26.95 -27.51
CA PHE A 117 8.20 28.16 -26.71
C PHE A 117 9.04 28.01 -25.43
N PRO A 118 10.25 28.58 -25.38
CA PRO A 118 11.17 28.44 -24.24
C PRO A 118 10.62 28.93 -22.89
N ILE A 119 9.58 29.77 -22.89
CA ILE A 119 8.91 30.22 -21.66
C ILE A 119 8.31 29.06 -20.85
N PHE A 120 7.97 27.94 -21.51
CA PHE A 120 7.47 26.75 -20.81
C PHE A 120 8.51 26.05 -19.94
N PHE A 121 9.79 26.44 -20.02
CA PHE A 121 10.82 25.88 -19.14
C PHE A 121 10.52 26.12 -17.65
N VAL A 122 9.79 27.19 -17.33
CA VAL A 122 9.34 27.47 -15.95
C VAL A 122 8.38 26.40 -15.43
N PHE A 123 7.78 25.57 -16.28
CA PHE A 123 6.84 24.51 -15.91
C PHE A 123 7.50 23.15 -15.62
N VAL A 124 8.83 23.04 -15.75
CA VAL A 124 9.57 21.78 -15.52
C VAL A 124 9.42 21.24 -14.09
N TRP A 125 9.14 22.09 -13.10
CA TRP A 125 8.91 21.63 -11.73
C TRP A 125 7.64 20.78 -11.59
N GLY A 126 6.65 20.94 -12.47
CA GLY A 126 5.39 20.19 -12.42
C GLY A 126 5.59 18.68 -12.52
N PRO A 127 6.13 18.17 -13.64
CA PRO A 127 6.41 16.75 -13.79
C PRO A 127 7.34 16.18 -12.72
N ILE A 128 8.31 16.97 -12.23
CA ILE A 128 9.18 16.59 -11.11
C ILE A 128 8.34 16.34 -9.84
N CYS A 129 7.45 17.29 -9.49
CA CYS A 129 6.53 17.11 -8.37
C CYS A 129 5.59 15.91 -8.56
N GLY A 130 5.08 15.68 -9.77
CA GLY A 130 4.24 14.52 -10.09
C GLY A 130 4.97 13.19 -9.90
N TYR A 131 6.23 13.11 -10.33
CA TYR A 131 7.06 11.92 -10.12
C TYR A 131 7.27 11.64 -8.63
N PHE A 132 7.62 12.66 -7.85
CA PHE A 132 7.78 12.52 -6.39
C PHE A 132 6.47 12.24 -5.66
N ALA A 133 5.34 12.75 -6.13
CA ALA A 133 4.02 12.46 -5.58
C ALA A 133 3.71 10.96 -5.65
N GLY A 134 3.98 10.35 -6.81
CA GLY A 134 3.83 8.91 -6.99
C GLY A 134 4.92 8.09 -6.28
N GLN A 135 6.12 8.65 -6.05
CA GLN A 135 7.24 7.96 -5.39
C GLN A 135 7.08 7.89 -3.87
N ASP A 136 6.89 9.04 -3.23
CA ASP A 136 6.93 9.17 -1.78
C ASP A 136 5.54 9.03 -1.14
N PHE A 137 4.47 8.97 -1.95
CA PHE A 137 3.08 8.94 -1.48
C PHE A 137 2.77 10.05 -0.47
N ARG A 138 3.35 11.25 -0.67
CA ARG A 138 3.11 12.43 0.18
C ARG A 138 2.04 13.30 -0.47
N ALA A 139 0.94 13.54 0.25
CA ALA A 139 -0.17 14.37 -0.22
C ALA A 139 0.28 15.79 -0.64
N PHE A 140 1.28 16.34 0.05
CA PHE A 140 1.87 17.65 -0.29
C PHE A 140 2.33 17.75 -1.74
N TYR A 141 3.06 16.75 -2.27
CA TYR A 141 3.51 16.76 -3.66
C TYR A 141 2.35 16.60 -4.63
N SER A 142 1.33 15.82 -4.28
CA SER A 142 0.11 15.69 -5.09
C SER A 142 -0.64 17.03 -5.20
N TYR A 143 -0.72 17.81 -4.11
CA TYR A 143 -1.31 19.15 -4.15
C TYR A 143 -0.47 20.15 -4.94
N LEU A 144 0.87 20.10 -4.83
CA LEU A 144 1.75 20.91 -5.69
C LEU A 144 1.56 20.56 -7.17
N TYR A 145 1.36 19.28 -7.50
CA TYR A 145 1.11 18.86 -8.87
C TYR A 145 -0.28 19.29 -9.38
N LEU A 146 -1.30 19.32 -8.52
CA LEU A 146 -2.59 19.93 -8.85
C LEU A 146 -2.48 21.45 -9.08
N LEU A 147 -1.71 22.14 -8.24
CA LEU A 147 -1.45 23.58 -8.41
C LEU A 147 -0.76 23.84 -9.75
N TYR A 148 0.22 23.01 -10.12
CA TYR A 148 0.84 23.04 -11.44
C TYR A 148 -0.19 22.95 -12.57
N TYR A 149 -1.10 21.97 -12.52
CA TYR A 149 -2.14 21.83 -13.54
C TYR A 149 -3.09 23.03 -13.58
N ALA A 150 -3.42 23.64 -12.45
CA ALA A 150 -4.23 24.85 -12.43
C ALA A 150 -3.55 26.01 -13.19
N VAL A 151 -2.24 26.20 -13.00
CA VAL A 151 -1.46 27.22 -13.72
C VAL A 151 -1.32 26.87 -15.20
N LYS A 152 -1.04 25.60 -15.53
CA LYS A 152 -0.91 25.12 -16.92
C LYS A 152 -2.22 25.29 -17.71
N ILE A 153 -3.35 24.84 -17.14
CA ILE A 153 -4.69 25.04 -17.71
C ILE A 153 -4.98 26.53 -17.95
N THR A 154 -4.58 27.41 -17.02
CA THR A 154 -4.76 28.85 -17.19
C THR A 154 -3.93 29.39 -18.37
N ALA A 155 -2.69 28.90 -18.53
CA ALA A 155 -1.84 29.26 -19.66
C ALA A 155 -2.42 28.77 -20.99
N ASP A 156 -2.88 27.52 -21.06
CA ASP A 156 -3.51 26.95 -22.25
C ASP A 156 -4.76 27.73 -22.67
N ILE A 157 -5.62 28.09 -21.72
CA ILE A 157 -6.78 28.95 -21.98
C ILE A 157 -6.33 30.30 -22.56
N ALA A 158 -5.28 30.92 -22.00
CA ALA A 158 -4.76 32.16 -22.54
C ALA A 158 -4.25 32.00 -23.99
N PHE A 159 -3.49 30.94 -24.30
CA PHE A 159 -3.03 30.66 -25.66
C PHE A 159 -4.16 30.43 -26.65
N ILE A 160 -5.23 29.71 -26.24
CA ILE A 160 -6.43 29.54 -27.06
C ILE A 160 -7.08 30.89 -27.36
N LEU A 161 -7.18 31.78 -26.36
CA LEU A 161 -7.72 33.13 -26.55
C LEU A 161 -6.85 34.00 -27.49
N PHE A 162 -5.54 33.75 -27.56
CA PHE A 162 -4.64 34.38 -28.54
C PHE A 162 -4.66 33.73 -29.94
N GLY A 163 -5.58 32.79 -30.18
CA GLY A 163 -5.80 32.19 -31.50
C GLY A 163 -5.01 30.90 -31.77
N ALA A 164 -4.31 30.35 -30.78
CA ALA A 164 -3.60 29.09 -30.89
C ALA A 164 -4.56 27.91 -30.62
N TRP A 165 -5.50 27.68 -31.54
CA TRP A 165 -6.59 26.69 -31.37
C TRP A 165 -6.13 25.24 -31.12
N TRP A 166 -4.91 24.88 -31.52
CA TRP A 166 -4.37 23.54 -31.31
C TRP A 166 -4.17 23.21 -29.81
N PHE A 167 -3.99 24.22 -28.95
CA PHE A 167 -3.94 24.06 -27.49
C PHE A 167 -5.26 23.52 -26.91
N PHE A 168 -6.37 23.57 -27.65
CA PHE A 168 -7.62 22.96 -27.20
C PHE A 168 -7.48 21.45 -26.94
N LEU A 169 -6.71 20.74 -27.77
CA LEU A 169 -6.45 19.31 -27.55
C LEU A 169 -5.55 19.07 -26.32
N VAL A 170 -4.54 19.93 -26.12
CA VAL A 170 -3.66 19.88 -24.94
C VAL A 170 -4.46 20.13 -23.67
N LEU A 171 -5.34 21.13 -23.68
CA LEU A 171 -6.24 21.45 -22.57
C LEU A 171 -7.13 20.28 -22.17
N LEU A 172 -7.66 19.51 -23.14
CA LEU A 172 -8.47 18.32 -22.85
C LEU A 172 -7.65 17.22 -22.17
N ILE A 173 -6.40 17.01 -22.62
CA ILE A 173 -5.48 16.06 -22.01
C ILE A 173 -5.13 16.51 -20.59
N ASP A 174 -4.81 17.79 -20.39
CA ASP A 174 -4.48 18.34 -19.08
C ASP A 174 -5.65 18.26 -18.10
N LEU A 175 -6.89 18.49 -18.53
CA LEU A 175 -8.09 18.30 -17.70
C LEU A 175 -8.30 16.83 -17.31
N TRP A 176 -8.07 15.90 -18.25
CA TRP A 176 -8.16 14.47 -17.99
C TRP A 176 -7.10 14.02 -16.96
N ILE A 177 -5.86 14.49 -17.13
CA ILE A 177 -4.79 14.21 -16.18
C ILE A 177 -5.09 14.83 -14.82
N ALA A 178 -5.50 16.10 -14.78
CA ALA A 178 -5.81 16.80 -13.53
C ALA A 178 -6.90 16.07 -12.73
N ARG A 179 -7.91 15.50 -13.40
CA ARG A 179 -8.91 14.63 -12.76
C ARG A 179 -8.28 13.39 -12.14
N PHE A 180 -7.34 12.74 -12.84
CA PHE A 180 -6.64 11.56 -12.35
C PHE A 180 -5.75 11.88 -11.13
N VAL A 181 -5.00 12.99 -11.18
CA VAL A 181 -4.18 13.48 -10.06
C VAL A 181 -5.06 13.87 -8.86
N TYR A 182 -6.23 14.47 -9.11
CA TYR A 182 -7.18 14.81 -8.05
C TYR A 182 -7.71 13.57 -7.34
N ALA A 183 -8.10 12.54 -8.10
CA ALA A 183 -8.53 11.27 -7.53
C ALA A 183 -7.43 10.64 -6.65
N PHE A 184 -6.17 10.69 -7.11
CA PHE A 184 -5.02 10.23 -6.32
C PHE A 184 -4.80 11.04 -5.04
N ALA A 185 -4.90 12.37 -5.11
CA ALA A 185 -4.76 13.23 -3.94
C ALA A 185 -5.85 12.94 -2.89
N VAL A 186 -7.10 12.73 -3.34
CA VAL A 186 -8.21 12.37 -2.45
C VAL A 186 -8.00 11.00 -1.81
N MET A 187 -7.58 9.99 -2.59
CA MET A 187 -7.30 8.66 -2.04
C MET A 187 -6.16 8.67 -1.02
N LEU A 188 -5.07 9.39 -1.32
CA LEU A 188 -3.96 9.58 -0.37
C LEU A 188 -4.43 10.21 0.94
N GLY A 189 -5.34 11.19 0.89
CA GLY A 189 -5.88 11.83 2.09
C GLY A 189 -6.78 10.93 2.94
N GLN A 190 -7.19 9.76 2.42
CA GLN A 190 -7.98 8.76 3.14
C GLN A 190 -7.13 7.65 3.77
N CYS A 191 -5.83 7.59 3.46
CA CYS A 191 -4.90 6.63 4.02
C CYS A 191 -4.26 7.18 5.30
N SER A 192 -4.12 6.32 6.29
CA SER A 192 -3.34 6.59 7.50
C SER A 192 -1.83 6.60 7.21
N ASP A 193 -1.05 7.28 8.05
CA ASP A 193 0.41 7.34 7.89
C ASP A 193 1.08 5.97 7.90
N ALA A 194 0.55 5.00 8.66
CA ALA A 194 1.04 3.63 8.68
C ALA A 194 0.85 2.91 7.33
N GLU A 195 -0.29 3.13 6.66
CA GLU A 195 -0.55 2.57 5.33
C GLU A 195 0.33 3.23 4.26
N LEU A 196 0.56 4.54 4.38
CA LEU A 196 1.47 5.27 3.50
C LEU A 196 2.91 4.76 3.64
N GLU A 197 3.36 4.47 4.86
CA GLU A 197 4.68 3.88 5.11
C GLU A 197 4.78 2.48 4.52
N GLN A 198 3.74 1.66 4.68
CA GLN A 198 3.66 0.33 4.06
C GLN A 198 3.72 0.39 2.52
N MET A 199 3.15 1.42 1.90
CA MET A 199 3.22 1.62 0.44
C MET A 199 4.60 2.08 -0.05
N ARG A 200 5.38 2.78 0.79
CA ARG A 200 6.77 3.17 0.48
C ARG A 200 7.70 1.97 0.53
N GLU A 201 7.47 1.07 1.47
CA GLU A 201 8.24 -0.17 1.64
C GLU A 201 7.38 -1.40 1.34
N PRO A 202 6.97 -1.61 0.07
CA PRO A 202 6.09 -2.72 -0.27
C PRO A 202 6.79 -4.04 0.03
N SER A 203 6.17 -4.85 0.91
CA SER A 203 6.75 -6.13 1.28
C SER A 203 6.88 -7.04 0.04
N PRO A 204 7.79 -8.04 0.07
CA PRO A 204 7.98 -8.96 -1.06
C PRO A 204 6.69 -9.68 -1.52
N VAL A 205 5.69 -9.77 -0.64
CA VAL A 205 4.37 -10.34 -0.93
C VAL A 205 3.61 -9.48 -1.94
N TRP A 206 3.67 -8.16 -1.81
CA TRP A 206 3.01 -7.21 -2.71
C TRP A 206 3.63 -7.22 -4.10
N ASN A 207 4.91 -7.56 -4.20
CA ASN A 207 5.58 -7.72 -5.50
C ASN A 207 5.14 -8.98 -6.24
N ARG A 208 4.70 -10.03 -5.52
CA ARG A 208 4.18 -11.27 -6.11
C ARG A 208 2.69 -11.20 -6.44
N ALA A 209 1.92 -10.45 -5.64
CA ALA A 209 0.49 -10.22 -5.88
C ALA A 209 0.22 -9.27 -7.07
N ARG A 210 1.20 -9.02 -7.94
CA ARG A 210 1.05 -8.20 -9.14
C ARG A 210 0.49 -9.07 -10.27
N PRO A 211 -0.82 -9.07 -10.55
CA PRO A 211 -1.24 -9.39 -11.90
C PRO A 211 -0.56 -8.35 -12.82
N TYR A 212 -0.08 -8.80 -13.98
CA TYR A 212 0.45 -7.93 -15.02
C TYR A 212 -0.67 -6.99 -15.48
N PHE A 213 -0.91 -5.90 -14.75
CA PHE A 213 -2.00 -4.98 -15.05
C PHE A 213 -1.61 -4.20 -16.29
N ILE A 214 -2.35 -4.48 -17.36
CA ILE A 214 -2.25 -3.86 -18.68
C ILE A 214 -2.60 -2.39 -18.50
N ILE A 215 -1.72 -1.54 -18.99
CA ILE A 215 -1.84 -0.08 -19.03
C ILE A 215 -3.17 0.28 -19.72
N PHE A 216 -4.06 0.98 -19.01
CA PHE A 216 -5.15 1.76 -19.60
C PHE A 216 -5.03 3.20 -19.11
#